data_AF-A0AAD3TUC4-F1
#
_entry.id   AF-A0AAD3TUC4-F1
#
_cell.length_a   1.000
_cell.length_b   1.000
_cell.length_c   1.000
_cell.angle_alpha   90.00
_cell.angle_beta   90.00
_cell.angle_gamma   90.00
#
_symmetry.space_group_name_H-M   'P 1'
#
loop_
_entity.id
_entity.type
_entity.pdbx_description
1 polymer ?
#
loop_
_entity_poly.entity_id
_entity_poly.type
_entity_poly.pdbx_seq_one_letter_code
_entity_poly.pdbx_strand_id
1 'polypeptide(L)'
;MSDTKYLDSANNKAYLNTVVKEAAKGAMVGAAAFIPTNYLLGRRIPAYRSLPPAGKAFLGMMFVIPVGTVFAEKAGERYIEQNQWRGVEYERLNRDKAEAEMRWDNMTMGEKIKDYASRHQYGIIGGSWVASLGIAFGIVARNKYQTFPQKLVQARMYAQGLTVAVLIASAVMAGVNAKGKKPEIPGDHSWRDMLEQGGHLTKAERIALHAARKVPASTTEAAAAA
;
A
#
# COMPACT_ATOMS: atom_id res chain seq x y z
N MET A 1 -21.94 26.61 19.39
CA MET A 1 -20.69 26.26 18.68
C MET A 1 -19.66 25.51 19.56
N SER A 2 -20.00 25.14 20.80
CA SER A 2 -19.12 24.46 21.77
C SER A 2 -19.18 22.93 21.73
N ASP A 3 -20.32 22.35 21.34
CA ASP A 3 -20.57 20.91 21.52
C ASP A 3 -19.80 20.04 20.51
N THR A 4 -19.49 20.60 19.35
CA THR A 4 -18.69 19.93 18.31
C THR A 4 -17.23 19.75 18.74
N LYS A 5 -16.67 20.69 19.53
CA LYS A 5 -15.26 20.64 19.97
C LYS A 5 -14.99 19.44 20.89
N TYR A 6 -15.95 19.07 21.74
CA TYR A 6 -15.79 17.94 22.66
C TYR A 6 -15.98 16.60 21.97
N LEU A 7 -16.97 16.48 21.07
CA LEU A 7 -17.18 15.30 20.22
C LEU A 7 -15.98 15.01 19.32
N ASP A 8 -15.39 16.05 18.74
CA ASP A 8 -14.20 15.93 17.89
C ASP A 8 -12.95 15.57 18.71
N SER A 9 -12.76 16.18 19.89
CA SER A 9 -11.63 15.85 20.77
C SER A 9 -11.66 14.42 21.29
N ALA A 10 -12.84 13.88 21.60
CA ALA A 10 -13.01 12.51 22.07
C ALA A 10 -12.74 11.50 20.94
N ASN A 11 -13.28 11.75 19.75
CA ASN A 11 -13.02 10.93 18.56
C ASN A 11 -11.54 10.97 18.15
N ASN A 12 -10.90 12.13 18.21
CA ASN A 12 -9.49 12.28 17.90
C ASN A 12 -8.61 11.52 18.91
N LYS A 13 -8.93 11.59 20.21
CA LYS A 13 -8.23 10.79 21.23
C LYS A 13 -8.39 9.29 20.99
N ALA A 14 -9.59 8.82 20.63
CA ALA A 14 -9.83 7.41 20.33
C ALA A 14 -9.10 6.94 19.07
N TYR A 15 -9.07 7.78 18.03
CA TYR A 15 -8.26 7.57 16.82
C TYR A 15 -6.78 7.46 17.16
N LEU A 16 -6.22 8.47 17.85
CA LEU A 16 -4.81 8.51 18.23
C LEU A 16 -4.41 7.32 19.11
N ASN A 17 -5.24 6.96 20.09
CA ASN A 17 -4.99 5.79 20.94
C ASN A 17 -4.92 4.49 20.12
N THR A 18 -5.79 4.34 19.11
CA THR A 18 -5.81 3.17 18.22
C THR A 18 -4.55 3.12 17.37
N VAL A 19 -4.21 4.25 16.72
CA VAL A 19 -3.03 4.37 15.85
C VAL A 19 -1.74 4.14 16.65
N VAL A 20 -1.59 4.77 17.81
CA VAL A 20 -0.38 4.63 18.66
C VAL A 20 -0.24 3.20 19.18
N LYS A 21 -1.34 2.56 19.59
CA LYS A 21 -1.31 1.17 20.06
C LYS A 21 -0.85 0.21 18.95
N GLU A 22 -1.34 0.38 17.74
CA GLU A 22 -0.93 -0.45 16.61
C GLU A 22 0.49 -0.11 16.13
N ALA A 23 0.90 1.16 16.16
CA ALA A 23 2.27 1.57 15.91
C ALA A 23 3.26 0.90 16.88
N ALA A 24 2.92 0.85 18.18
CA ALA A 24 3.71 0.18 19.19
C ALA A 24 3.81 -1.34 18.94
N LYS A 25 2.72 -1.97 18.49
CA LYS A 25 2.76 -3.38 18.05
C LYS A 25 3.66 -3.57 16.83
N GLY A 26 3.55 -2.71 15.82
CA GLY A 26 4.42 -2.73 14.65
C GLY A 26 5.90 -2.55 15.01
N ALA A 27 6.20 -1.65 15.95
CA ALA A 27 7.54 -1.46 16.48
C ALA A 27 8.09 -2.73 17.17
N MET A 28 7.26 -3.44 17.94
CA MET A 28 7.63 -4.73 18.54
C MET A 28 7.88 -5.81 17.48
N VAL A 29 7.06 -5.87 16.42
CA VAL A 29 7.27 -6.79 15.28
C VAL A 29 8.59 -6.47 14.57
N GLY A 30 8.87 -5.20 14.31
CA GLY A 30 10.14 -4.76 13.73
C GLY A 30 11.35 -5.12 14.60
N ALA A 31 11.25 -4.92 15.91
CA ALA A 31 12.29 -5.31 16.86
C ALA A 31 12.50 -6.83 16.89
N ALA A 32 11.42 -7.61 16.91
CA ALA A 32 11.46 -9.07 16.88
C ALA A 32 12.12 -9.61 15.59
N ALA A 33 11.95 -8.93 14.46
CA ALA A 33 12.64 -9.26 13.21
C ALA A 33 14.14 -8.85 13.24
N PHE A 34 14.48 -7.75 13.91
CA PHE A 34 15.86 -7.27 13.99
C PHE A 34 16.74 -8.11 14.91
N ILE A 35 16.23 -8.61 16.04
CA ILE A 35 17.01 -9.42 17.00
C ILE A 35 17.73 -10.63 16.34
N PRO A 36 17.04 -11.54 15.63
CA PRO A 36 17.69 -12.68 14.97
C PRO A 36 18.61 -12.22 13.84
N THR A 37 18.24 -11.14 13.13
CA THR A 37 19.04 -10.53 12.07
C THR A 37 20.39 -10.04 12.62
N ASN A 38 20.38 -9.26 13.69
CA ASN A 38 21.57 -8.76 14.41
C ASN A 38 22.44 -9.91 14.93
N TYR A 39 21.83 -10.97 15.48
CA TYR A 39 22.56 -12.15 15.93
C TYR A 39 23.27 -12.89 14.78
N LEU A 40 22.56 -13.14 13.67
CA LEU A 40 23.13 -13.81 12.49
C LEU A 40 24.24 -12.99 11.84
N LEU A 41 24.04 -11.68 11.70
CA LEU A 41 25.03 -10.74 11.19
C LEU A 41 26.29 -10.73 12.04
N GLY A 42 26.14 -10.66 13.37
CA GLY A 42 27.25 -10.72 14.31
C GLY A 42 28.04 -12.03 14.28
N ARG A 43 27.39 -13.15 13.95
CA ARG A 43 28.07 -14.45 13.86
C ARG A 43 28.78 -14.67 12.52
N ARG A 44 28.19 -14.20 11.40
CA ARG A 44 28.66 -14.55 10.05
C ARG A 44 29.49 -13.47 9.35
N ILE A 45 29.34 -12.20 9.70
CA ILE A 45 29.97 -11.09 8.96
C ILE A 45 31.00 -10.37 9.83
N PRO A 46 32.32 -10.53 9.57
CA PRO A 46 33.37 -9.84 10.32
C PRO A 46 33.23 -8.31 10.31
N ALA A 47 32.86 -7.73 9.16
CA ALA A 47 32.63 -6.30 9.02
C ALA A 47 31.47 -5.78 9.90
N TYR A 48 30.48 -6.62 10.22
CA TYR A 48 29.41 -6.24 11.14
C TYR A 48 29.87 -6.24 12.60
N ARG A 49 30.84 -7.10 12.95
CA ARG A 49 31.38 -7.18 14.31
C ARG A 49 32.15 -5.92 14.67
N SER A 50 32.91 -5.37 13.71
CA SER A 50 33.63 -4.10 13.86
C SER A 50 32.73 -2.86 13.79
N LEU A 51 31.43 -3.01 13.53
CA LEU A 51 30.52 -1.87 13.45
C LEU A 51 30.31 -1.26 14.85
N PRO A 52 30.44 0.07 15.02
CA PRO A 52 30.23 0.72 16.30
C PRO A 52 28.80 0.52 16.80
N PRO A 53 28.56 0.60 18.12
CA PRO A 53 27.22 0.41 18.71
C PRO A 53 26.15 1.31 18.08
N ALA A 54 26.49 2.57 17.77
CA ALA A 54 25.60 3.50 17.10
C ALA A 54 25.13 3.01 15.71
N GLY A 55 26.03 2.39 14.94
CA GLY A 55 25.68 1.82 13.62
C GLY A 55 24.72 0.63 13.74
N LYS A 56 24.89 -0.20 14.78
CA LYS A 56 23.97 -1.31 15.06
C LYS A 56 22.59 -0.80 15.49
N ALA A 57 22.54 0.24 16.32
CA ALA A 57 21.29 0.88 16.74
C ALA A 57 20.56 1.51 15.55
N PHE A 58 21.28 2.20 14.66
CA PHE A 58 20.71 2.76 13.43
C PHE A 58 20.06 1.67 12.56
N LEU A 59 20.74 0.54 12.35
CA LEU A 59 20.16 -0.59 11.63
C LEU A 59 18.91 -1.14 12.32
N GLY A 60 18.89 -1.19 13.65
CA GLY A 60 17.68 -1.57 14.40
C GLY A 60 16.51 -0.61 14.16
N MET A 61 16.77 0.70 14.17
CA MET A 61 15.74 1.70 13.87
C MET A 61 15.15 1.55 12.47
N MET A 62 15.96 1.17 11.47
CA MET A 62 15.50 0.91 10.11
C MET A 62 14.49 -0.26 10.01
N PHE A 63 14.43 -1.15 11.00
CA PHE A 63 13.39 -2.19 11.09
C PHE A 63 12.18 -1.70 11.89
N VAL A 64 12.42 -1.02 13.02
CA VAL A 64 11.37 -0.65 13.97
C VAL A 64 10.47 0.46 13.42
N ILE A 65 11.06 1.54 12.91
CA ILE A 65 10.31 2.74 12.52
C ILE A 65 9.38 2.46 11.33
N PRO A 66 9.86 1.90 10.19
CA PRO A 66 8.99 1.73 9.03
C PRO A 66 7.85 0.72 9.28
N VAL A 67 8.13 -0.37 10.02
CA VAL A 67 7.10 -1.36 10.37
C VAL A 67 6.07 -0.74 11.32
N GLY A 68 6.51 0.05 12.29
CA GLY A 68 5.61 0.83 13.16
C GLY A 68 4.70 1.76 12.36
N THR A 69 5.26 2.51 11.40
CA THR A 69 4.50 3.44 10.55
C THR A 69 3.44 2.72 9.71
N VAL A 70 3.77 1.60 9.08
CA VAL A 70 2.79 0.82 8.27
C VAL A 70 1.62 0.33 9.14
N PHE A 71 1.89 -0.14 10.36
CA PHE A 71 0.84 -0.56 11.28
C PHE A 71 -0.03 0.62 11.73
N ALA A 72 0.59 1.78 11.98
CA ALA A 72 -0.10 3.01 12.33
C ALA A 72 -1.06 3.46 11.20
N GLU A 73 -0.59 3.47 9.96
CA GLU A 73 -1.37 3.84 8.78
C GLU A 73 -2.56 2.89 8.59
N LYS A 74 -2.31 1.57 8.63
CA LYS A 74 -3.37 0.56 8.49
C LYS A 74 -4.41 0.63 9.61
N ALA A 75 -3.99 0.97 10.82
CA ALA A 75 -4.92 1.19 11.93
C ALA A 75 -5.79 2.44 11.71
N GLY A 76 -5.19 3.50 11.19
CA GLY A 76 -5.90 4.74 10.86
C GLY A 76 -6.96 4.52 9.78
N GLU A 77 -6.61 3.84 8.68
CA GLU A 77 -7.55 3.46 7.63
C GLU A 77 -8.74 2.67 8.19
N ARG A 78 -8.47 1.63 9.00
CA ARG A 78 -9.52 0.78 9.60
C ARG A 78 -10.41 1.53 10.57
N TYR A 79 -9.87 2.45 11.36
CA TYR A 79 -10.66 3.26 12.28
C TYR A 79 -11.59 4.21 11.52
N ILE A 80 -11.08 4.87 10.48
CA ILE A 80 -11.87 5.76 9.63
C ILE A 80 -13.01 4.98 8.99
N GLU A 81 -12.71 3.84 8.36
CA GLU A 81 -13.69 2.96 7.72
C GLU A 81 -14.83 2.54 8.66
N GLN A 82 -14.54 2.26 9.93
CA GLN A 82 -15.53 1.80 10.91
C GLN A 82 -16.32 2.93 11.57
N ASN A 83 -15.71 4.10 11.76
CA ASN A 83 -16.26 5.13 12.65
C ASN A 83 -16.75 6.39 11.92
N GLN A 84 -16.17 6.73 10.76
CA GLN A 84 -16.50 7.96 10.03
C GLN A 84 -17.48 7.75 8.87
N TRP A 85 -17.50 6.55 8.28
CA TRP A 85 -18.45 6.23 7.21
C TRP A 85 -19.78 5.80 7.85
N ARG A 86 -20.76 6.72 7.91
CA ARG A 86 -22.12 6.46 8.43
C ARG A 86 -23.17 6.93 7.43
N GLY A 87 -24.27 6.19 7.32
CA GLY A 87 -25.40 6.48 6.42
C GLY A 87 -25.47 5.56 5.20
N VAL A 88 -26.18 5.99 4.16
CA VAL A 88 -26.50 5.19 2.96
C VAL A 88 -25.23 4.66 2.25
N GLU A 89 -24.12 5.39 2.35
CA GLU A 89 -22.82 5.01 1.79
C GLU A 89 -22.22 3.77 2.48
N TYR A 90 -22.36 3.66 3.80
CA TYR A 90 -21.86 2.50 4.54
C TYR A 90 -22.65 1.23 4.16
N GLU A 91 -23.97 1.33 4.03
CA GLU A 91 -24.83 0.21 3.61
C GLU A 91 -24.54 -0.24 2.17
N ARG A 92 -24.26 0.70 1.26
CA ARG A 92 -23.76 0.38 -0.09
C ARG A 92 -22.43 -0.35 -0.04
N LEU A 93 -21.44 0.21 0.64
CA LEU A 93 -20.11 -0.37 0.72
C LEU A 93 -20.17 -1.79 1.31
N ASN A 94 -21.04 -2.01 2.29
CA ASN A 94 -21.25 -3.32 2.88
C ASN A 94 -21.95 -4.31 1.93
N ARG A 95 -22.95 -3.85 1.16
CA ARG A 95 -23.60 -4.68 0.14
C ARG A 95 -22.62 -5.03 -0.98
N ASP A 96 -21.86 -4.08 -1.48
CA ASP A 96 -20.88 -4.30 -2.55
C ASP A 96 -19.76 -5.23 -2.08
N LYS A 97 -19.34 -5.13 -0.80
CA LYS A 97 -18.44 -6.11 -0.16
C LYS A 97 -19.08 -7.50 -0.09
N ALA A 98 -20.32 -7.62 0.35
CA ALA A 98 -21.03 -8.89 0.43
C ALA A 98 -21.21 -9.54 -0.95
N GLU A 99 -21.55 -8.76 -1.98
CA GLU A 99 -21.61 -9.22 -3.36
C GLU A 99 -20.22 -9.64 -3.88
N ALA A 100 -19.17 -8.89 -3.57
CA ALA A 100 -17.81 -9.26 -3.92
C ALA A 100 -17.33 -10.53 -3.21
N GLU A 101 -17.73 -10.75 -1.96
CA GLU A 101 -17.49 -11.99 -1.20
C GLU A 101 -18.27 -13.16 -1.80
N MET A 102 -19.55 -12.98 -2.14
CA MET A 102 -20.33 -14.00 -2.84
C MET A 102 -19.74 -14.36 -4.20
N ARG A 103 -19.27 -13.37 -4.97
CA ARG A 103 -18.54 -13.64 -6.22
C ARG A 103 -17.25 -14.39 -5.96
N TRP A 104 -16.49 -13.96 -4.94
CA TRP A 104 -15.24 -14.60 -4.56
C TRP A 104 -15.47 -16.05 -4.17
N ASP A 105 -16.48 -16.36 -3.37
CA ASP A 105 -16.76 -17.73 -2.92
C ASP A 105 -17.07 -18.66 -4.10
N ASN A 106 -17.76 -18.14 -5.12
CA ASN A 106 -18.06 -18.83 -6.37
C ASN A 106 -16.88 -18.93 -7.37
N MET A 107 -15.74 -18.27 -7.11
CA MET A 107 -14.55 -18.38 -7.95
C MET A 107 -13.80 -19.69 -7.72
N THR A 108 -13.19 -20.20 -8.78
CA THR A 108 -12.23 -21.31 -8.71
C THR A 108 -10.96 -20.90 -7.96
N MET A 109 -10.18 -21.87 -7.47
CA MET A 109 -8.96 -21.60 -6.71
C MET A 109 -7.93 -20.74 -7.49
N GLY A 110 -7.82 -20.96 -8.81
CA GLY A 110 -6.93 -20.18 -9.67
C GLY A 110 -7.38 -18.72 -9.81
N GLU A 111 -8.69 -18.48 -9.94
CA GLU A 111 -9.27 -17.14 -9.99
C GLU A 111 -9.11 -16.41 -8.66
N LYS A 112 -9.32 -17.11 -7.54
CA LYS A 112 -9.04 -16.59 -6.19
C LYS A 112 -7.59 -16.15 -6.05
N ILE A 113 -6.62 -16.98 -6.47
CA ILE A 113 -5.19 -16.60 -6.40
C ILE A 113 -4.92 -15.35 -7.25
N LYS A 114 -5.49 -15.29 -8.46
CA LYS A 114 -5.31 -14.15 -9.36
C LYS A 114 -5.93 -12.87 -8.78
N ASP A 115 -7.12 -12.95 -8.22
CA ASP A 115 -7.82 -11.81 -7.63
C ASP A 115 -7.21 -11.39 -6.28
N TYR A 116 -6.65 -12.32 -5.50
CA TYR A 116 -5.80 -11.98 -4.34
C TYR A 116 -4.56 -11.21 -4.78
N ALA A 117 -3.89 -11.70 -5.83
CA ALA A 117 -2.65 -11.13 -6.33
C ALA A 117 -2.86 -9.73 -6.93
N SER A 118 -3.99 -9.47 -7.58
CA SER A 118 -4.34 -8.15 -8.10
C SER A 118 -4.61 -7.15 -6.97
N ARG A 119 -5.29 -7.57 -5.89
CA ARG A 119 -5.59 -6.71 -4.72
C ARG A 119 -4.35 -6.40 -3.88
N HIS A 120 -3.43 -7.34 -3.75
CA HIS A 120 -2.20 -7.21 -2.93
C HIS A 120 -0.92 -7.06 -3.76
N GLN A 121 -1.05 -6.55 -4.98
CA GLN A 121 0.03 -6.48 -5.98
C GLN A 121 1.33 -5.87 -5.42
N TYR A 122 1.25 -4.72 -4.75
CA TYR A 122 2.43 -4.01 -4.23
C TYR A 122 3.10 -4.77 -3.08
N GLY A 123 2.31 -5.40 -2.21
CA GLY A 123 2.82 -6.24 -1.13
C GLY A 123 3.54 -7.48 -1.66
N ILE A 124 3.00 -8.11 -2.71
CA ILE A 124 3.62 -9.29 -3.35
C ILE A 124 4.91 -8.90 -4.06
N ILE A 125 4.93 -7.80 -4.82
CA ILE A 125 6.15 -7.31 -5.49
C ILE A 125 7.22 -6.96 -4.46
N GLY A 126 6.86 -6.21 -3.42
CA GLY A 126 7.78 -5.87 -2.32
C GLY A 126 8.29 -7.12 -1.60
N GLY A 127 7.41 -8.07 -1.29
CA GLY A 127 7.76 -9.33 -0.63
C GLY A 127 8.68 -10.21 -1.48
N SER A 128 8.38 -10.35 -2.78
CA SER A 128 9.22 -11.12 -3.72
C SER A 128 10.56 -10.44 -4.00
N TRP A 129 10.62 -9.11 -3.97
CA TRP A 129 11.88 -8.36 -3.98
C TRP A 129 12.76 -8.66 -2.77
N VAL A 130 12.20 -8.57 -1.55
CA VAL A 130 12.94 -8.92 -0.33
C VAL A 130 13.36 -10.40 -0.35
N ALA A 131 12.47 -11.30 -0.77
CA ALA A 131 12.74 -12.73 -0.84
C ALA A 131 13.88 -13.03 -1.83
N SER A 132 13.87 -12.43 -3.02
CA SER A 132 14.92 -12.62 -4.01
C SER A 132 16.28 -12.08 -3.54
N LEU A 133 16.31 -10.94 -2.85
CA LEU A 133 17.53 -10.44 -2.18
C LEU A 133 18.03 -11.42 -1.11
N GLY A 134 17.13 -11.97 -0.29
CA GLY A 134 17.48 -12.95 0.74
C GLY A 134 18.08 -14.23 0.14
N ILE A 135 17.47 -14.76 -0.92
CA ILE A 135 17.96 -15.95 -1.64
C ILE A 135 19.32 -15.67 -2.28
N ALA A 136 19.45 -14.56 -3.03
CA ALA A 136 20.70 -14.17 -3.67
C ALA A 136 21.83 -13.98 -2.64
N PHE A 137 21.55 -13.30 -1.52
CA PHE A 137 22.51 -13.16 -0.43
C PHE A 137 22.90 -14.51 0.16
N GLY A 138 21.95 -15.42 0.37
CA GLY A 138 22.22 -16.78 0.85
C GLY A 138 23.15 -17.56 -0.07
N ILE A 139 22.96 -17.47 -1.38
CA ILE A 139 23.80 -18.11 -2.39
C ILE A 139 25.21 -17.50 -2.40
N VAL A 140 25.33 -16.16 -2.46
CA VAL A 140 26.62 -15.45 -2.53
C VAL A 140 27.43 -15.58 -1.23
N ALA A 141 26.75 -15.58 -0.08
CA ALA A 141 27.40 -15.74 1.22
C ALA A 141 28.02 -17.14 1.39
N ARG A 142 27.44 -18.17 0.76
CA ARG A 142 27.91 -19.56 0.84
C ARG A 142 29.12 -19.85 -0.07
N ASN A 143 29.36 -19.06 -1.10
CA ASN A 143 30.47 -19.29 -2.03
C ASN A 143 31.82 -18.81 -1.42
N LYS A 144 32.67 -19.77 -1.01
CA LYS A 144 33.97 -19.50 -0.34
C LYS A 144 35.11 -19.18 -1.31
N TYR A 145 34.93 -19.40 -2.61
CA TYR A 145 36.01 -19.32 -3.61
C TYR A 145 36.17 -17.95 -4.30
N GLN A 146 35.37 -16.94 -3.92
CA GLN A 146 35.46 -15.58 -4.46
C GLN A 146 36.07 -14.60 -3.45
N THR A 147 36.94 -13.70 -3.92
CA THR A 147 37.50 -12.62 -3.11
C THR A 147 36.45 -11.54 -2.81
N PHE A 148 36.62 -10.80 -1.72
CA PHE A 148 35.66 -9.75 -1.30
C PHE A 148 35.36 -8.70 -2.40
N PRO A 149 36.36 -8.21 -3.17
CA PRO A 149 36.10 -7.29 -4.28
C PRO A 149 35.22 -7.90 -5.38
N GLN A 150 35.41 -9.19 -5.71
CA GLN A 150 34.61 -9.88 -6.73
C GLN A 150 33.14 -9.99 -6.32
N LYS A 151 32.87 -10.30 -5.05
CA LYS A 151 31.50 -10.34 -4.51
C LYS A 151 30.83 -8.98 -4.59
N LEU A 152 31.58 -7.90 -4.39
CA LEU A 152 31.04 -6.53 -4.44
C LEU A 152 30.60 -6.14 -5.85
N VAL A 153 31.38 -6.49 -6.87
CA VAL A 153 31.03 -6.25 -8.27
C VAL A 153 29.78 -7.05 -8.65
N GLN A 154 29.71 -8.33 -8.26
CA GLN A 154 28.53 -9.15 -8.49
C GLN A 154 27.29 -8.57 -7.79
N ALA A 155 27.41 -8.19 -6.52
CA ALA A 155 26.31 -7.59 -5.78
C ALA A 155 25.74 -6.34 -6.46
N ARG A 156 26.60 -5.48 -7.03
CA ARG A 156 26.16 -4.31 -7.78
C ARG A 156 25.40 -4.67 -9.05
N MET A 157 25.87 -5.66 -9.80
CA MET A 157 25.18 -6.13 -11.02
C MET A 157 23.81 -6.73 -10.69
N TYR A 158 23.73 -7.55 -9.64
CA TYR A 158 22.46 -8.10 -9.16
C TYR A 158 21.51 -7.00 -8.70
N ALA A 159 21.99 -6.02 -7.91
CA ALA A 159 21.16 -4.93 -7.40
C ALA A 159 20.56 -4.09 -8.54
N GLN A 160 21.37 -3.75 -9.55
CA GLN A 160 20.92 -2.99 -10.72
C GLN A 160 19.88 -3.77 -11.53
N GLY A 161 20.15 -5.03 -11.86
CA GLY A 161 19.21 -5.86 -12.62
C GLY A 161 17.89 -6.06 -11.89
N LEU A 162 17.95 -6.26 -10.57
CA LEU A 162 16.79 -6.47 -9.72
C LEU A 162 15.95 -5.19 -9.55
N THR A 163 16.58 -4.01 -9.54
CA THR A 163 15.86 -2.73 -9.57
C THR A 163 15.09 -2.56 -10.89
N VAL A 164 15.74 -2.85 -12.03
CA VAL A 164 15.09 -2.78 -13.34
C VAL A 164 13.92 -3.77 -13.42
N ALA A 165 14.09 -4.99 -12.93
CA ALA A 165 13.03 -5.99 -12.89
C ALA A 165 11.81 -5.51 -12.07
N VAL A 166 12.04 -4.90 -10.90
CA VAL A 166 10.95 -4.31 -10.09
C VAL A 166 10.25 -3.17 -10.81
N LEU A 167 11.00 -2.28 -11.47
CA LEU A 167 10.41 -1.18 -12.23
C LEU A 167 9.53 -1.69 -13.37
N ILE A 168 10.00 -2.70 -14.11
CA ILE A 168 9.22 -3.33 -15.19
C ILE A 168 7.97 -4.00 -14.62
N ALA A 169 8.10 -4.78 -13.54
CA ALA A 169 6.96 -5.43 -12.89
C ALA A 169 5.92 -4.40 -12.40
N SER A 170 6.39 -3.31 -11.79
CA SER A 170 5.52 -2.21 -11.31
C SER A 170 4.82 -1.50 -12.48
N ALA A 171 5.52 -1.25 -13.58
CA ALA A 171 4.98 -0.58 -14.76
C ALA A 171 3.91 -1.42 -15.48
N VAL A 172 4.18 -2.72 -15.68
CA VAL A 172 3.21 -3.65 -16.28
C VAL A 172 1.92 -3.71 -15.44
N MET A 173 2.06 -3.78 -14.11
CA MET A 173 0.92 -3.88 -13.19
C MET A 173 0.14 -2.58 -13.04
N ALA A 174 0.82 -1.43 -13.09
CA ALA A 174 0.16 -0.12 -13.14
C ALA A 174 -0.55 0.14 -14.49
N GLY A 175 -0.58 -0.85 -15.40
CA GLY A 175 -1.24 -0.74 -16.70
C GLY A 175 -0.58 0.28 -17.61
N VAL A 176 0.69 0.62 -17.35
CA VAL A 176 1.45 1.58 -18.14
C VAL A 176 1.77 0.92 -19.48
N ASN A 177 0.88 1.14 -20.45
CA ASN A 177 1.06 0.62 -21.78
C ASN A 177 2.22 1.39 -22.46
N ALA A 178 3.10 0.67 -23.16
CA ALA A 178 4.20 1.24 -23.96
C ALA A 178 3.74 2.28 -25.01
N LYS A 179 2.42 2.38 -25.25
CA LYS A 179 1.78 3.34 -26.15
C LYS A 179 1.54 4.73 -25.50
N GLY A 180 1.97 4.98 -24.26
CA GLY A 180 1.84 6.30 -23.62
C GLY A 180 0.40 6.75 -23.35
N LYS A 181 -0.59 5.86 -23.51
CA LYS A 181 -1.95 6.13 -23.06
C LYS A 181 -1.91 6.24 -21.55
N LYS A 182 -2.14 7.45 -21.03
CA LYS A 182 -2.38 7.66 -19.61
C LYS A 182 -3.47 6.67 -19.18
N PRO A 183 -3.32 5.97 -18.04
CA PRO A 183 -4.42 5.19 -17.51
C PRO A 183 -5.61 6.13 -17.42
N GLU A 184 -6.67 5.83 -18.17
CA GLU A 184 -7.95 6.50 -17.97
C GLU A 184 -8.39 6.08 -16.58
N ILE A 185 -8.10 6.93 -15.59
CA ILE A 185 -8.71 6.81 -14.27
C ILE A 185 -10.19 6.99 -14.57
N PRO A 186 -11.03 5.93 -14.44
CA PRO A 186 -12.47 6.10 -14.61
C PRO A 186 -12.85 7.23 -13.67
N GLY A 187 -13.33 8.36 -14.21
CA GLY A 187 -13.60 9.54 -13.41
C GLY A 187 -14.49 9.11 -12.26
N ASP A 188 -14.01 9.26 -11.03
CA ASP A 188 -14.74 8.78 -9.87
C ASP A 188 -16.06 9.55 -9.81
N HIS A 189 -17.14 8.85 -10.15
CA HIS A 189 -18.51 9.36 -10.12
C HIS A 189 -19.24 8.83 -8.88
N SER A 190 -18.51 8.27 -7.91
CA SER A 190 -19.05 7.92 -6.58
C SER A 190 -19.84 9.09 -6.00
N TRP A 191 -19.34 10.32 -6.13
CA TRP A 191 -20.03 11.53 -5.68
C TRP A 191 -21.36 11.82 -6.40
N ARG A 192 -21.50 11.44 -7.67
CA ARG A 192 -22.76 11.56 -8.41
C ARG A 192 -23.76 10.51 -7.95
N ASP A 193 -23.29 9.28 -7.81
CA ASP A 193 -24.10 8.17 -7.29
C ASP A 193 -24.55 8.43 -5.84
N MET A 194 -23.71 9.08 -5.03
CA MET A 194 -24.02 9.57 -3.69
C MET A 194 -25.17 10.59 -3.71
N LEU A 195 -25.13 11.58 -4.62
CA LEU A 195 -26.17 12.59 -4.76
C LEU A 195 -27.50 11.99 -5.29
N GLU A 196 -27.42 11.06 -6.24
CA GLU A 196 -28.60 10.40 -6.81
C GLU A 196 -29.35 9.55 -5.77
N GLN A 197 -28.62 8.93 -4.85
CA GLN A 197 -29.20 8.03 -3.86
C GLN A 197 -29.61 8.71 -2.55
N GLY A 198 -28.93 9.79 -2.15
CA GLY A 198 -29.27 10.52 -0.93
C GLY A 198 -30.60 11.27 -0.97
N GLY A 199 -31.29 11.31 -2.13
CA GLY A 199 -32.69 11.74 -2.25
C GLY A 199 -32.95 13.25 -2.10
N HIS A 200 -31.92 14.06 -1.90
CA HIS A 200 -32.01 15.51 -1.66
C HIS A 200 -31.97 16.37 -2.95
N LEU A 201 -31.76 15.75 -4.11
CA LEU A 201 -31.79 16.45 -5.39
C LEU A 201 -33.23 16.74 -5.82
N THR A 202 -33.51 18.02 -6.08
CA THR A 202 -34.73 18.43 -6.77
C THR A 202 -34.76 17.85 -8.20
N LYS A 203 -35.96 17.74 -8.79
CA LYS A 203 -36.13 17.17 -10.14
C LYS A 203 -35.31 17.92 -11.20
N ALA A 204 -35.15 19.24 -11.03
CA ALA A 204 -34.32 20.08 -11.89
C ALA A 204 -32.82 19.77 -11.76
N GLU A 205 -32.32 19.57 -10.54
CA GLU A 205 -30.92 19.23 -10.28
C GLU A 205 -30.56 17.83 -10.80
N ARG A 206 -31.49 16.86 -10.70
CA ARG A 206 -31.32 15.52 -11.29
C ARG A 206 -31.21 15.57 -12.82
N ILE A 207 -32.03 16.41 -13.48
CA ILE A 207 -31.97 16.61 -14.93
C ILE A 207 -30.63 17.27 -15.32
N ALA A 208 -30.17 18.27 -14.56
CA ALA A 208 -28.87 18.92 -14.78
C ALA A 208 -27.69 17.93 -14.63
N LEU A 209 -27.71 17.07 -13.61
CA LEU A 209 -26.72 15.99 -13.40
C LEU A 209 -26.68 15.01 -14.57
N HIS A 210 -27.84 14.55 -15.05
CA HIS A 210 -27.92 13.65 -16.19
C HIS A 210 -27.60 14.34 -17.54
N ALA A 211 -27.79 15.66 -17.66
CA ALA A 211 -27.34 16.43 -18.81
C ALA A 211 -25.82 16.53 -18.86
N ALA A 212 -25.16 16.74 -17.72
CA ALA A 212 -23.69 16.74 -17.60
C ALA A 212 -23.06 15.39 -17.98
N ARG A 213 -23.78 14.27 -17.78
CA ARG A 213 -23.37 12.92 -18.23
C ARG A 213 -23.27 12.79 -19.76
N LYS A 214 -24.03 13.59 -20.54
CA LYS A 214 -24.06 13.50 -22.01
C LYS A 214 -23.01 14.36 -22.71
N VAL A 215 -22.35 15.28 -22.01
CA VAL A 215 -21.28 16.10 -22.59
C VAL A 215 -19.98 15.29 -22.52
N PRO A 216 -19.42 14.82 -23.64
CA PRO A 216 -18.10 14.18 -23.61
C PRO A 216 -17.07 15.23 -23.19
N ALA A 217 -16.23 14.86 -22.22
CA ALA A 217 -15.20 15.72 -21.63
C ALA A 217 -14.23 16.36 -22.65
N SER A 218 -14.18 15.83 -23.88
CA SER A 218 -13.40 16.37 -24.99
C SER A 218 -13.89 17.72 -25.54
N THR A 219 -15.13 18.12 -25.26
CA THR A 219 -15.68 19.39 -25.79
C THR A 219 -15.27 20.61 -24.98
N THR A 220 -14.96 20.43 -23.69
CA THR A 220 -14.57 21.54 -22.81
C THR A 220 -13.12 21.98 -23.04
N GLU A 221 -12.20 21.05 -23.33
CA GLU A 221 -10.81 21.40 -23.68
C GLU A 221 -10.72 22.15 -25.03
N ALA A 222 -11.58 21.83 -26.00
CA ALA A 222 -11.62 22.52 -27.28
C ALA A 222 -12.19 23.95 -27.21
N ALA A 223 -13.06 24.24 -26.22
CA ALA A 223 -13.65 25.56 -26.03
C ALA A 223 -12.78 26.50 -25.19
N ALA A 224 -11.86 25.98 -24.38
CA ALA A 224 -10.93 26.78 -23.57
C ALA A 224 -9.61 27.13 -24.31
N ALA A 225 -9.39 26.56 -25.50
CA ALA A 225 -8.20 26.77 -26.34
C ALA A 225 -8.46 27.64 -27.58
N ALA A 226 -9.63 28.28 -27.68
CA ALA A 226 -10.00 29.25 -28.70
C ALA A 226 -10.17 30.64 -28.06
#